data_AF-A0A5C5Z0M2-F1
#
_entry.id   AF-A0A5C5Z0M2-F1
#
_cell.length_a   1.000
_cell.length_b   1.000
_cell.length_c   1.000
_cell.angle_alpha   90.00
_cell.angle_beta   90.00
_cell.angle_gamma   90.00
#
_symmetry.space_group_name_H-M   'P 1'
#
loop_
_entity.id
_entity.type
_entity.pdbx_description
1 polymer ?
#
loop_
_entity_poly.entity_id
_entity_poly.type
_entity_poly.pdbx_seq_one_letter_code
_entity_poly.pdbx_strand_id
1 'polypeptide(L)'
;MVGRTSDNDGQRQWLECCFCVLRNHVRIAMSEIYIGPIALEALVSFDTRAEDSACPYTFLAFPTQLVGEHGIPTNPDAEAYIAAVQSEGVPVGIWTRSPVEGTAYAAVDQEQISSLHQAIKRLTGRGQFTSEFAAELCDRLFQSERSK
;
A
#
# COMPACT_ATOMS: atom_id res chain seq x y z
N MET A 1 51.91 -8.85 -27.09
CA MET A 1 51.70 -9.57 -25.81
C MET A 1 51.25 -8.57 -24.77
N VAL A 2 50.34 -9.06 -23.92
CA VAL A 2 49.57 -8.45 -22.82
C VAL A 2 50.37 -7.54 -21.87
N GLY A 3 49.74 -6.49 -21.34
CA GLY A 3 50.11 -5.87 -20.07
C GLY A 3 49.34 -4.58 -19.74
N ARG A 4 48.28 -4.68 -18.93
CA ARG A 4 47.47 -3.58 -18.36
C ARG A 4 48.16 -2.93 -17.16
N THR A 5 47.89 -1.64 -16.93
CA THR A 5 47.62 -0.96 -15.63
C THR A 5 46.99 0.41 -15.95
N SER A 6 45.74 0.71 -15.55
CA SER A 6 45.35 1.51 -14.34
C SER A 6 46.23 2.75 -14.12
N ASP A 7 45.77 3.95 -13.81
CA ASP A 7 44.51 4.50 -13.30
C ASP A 7 44.64 6.04 -13.32
N ASN A 8 43.52 6.77 -13.24
CA ASN A 8 43.36 8.16 -12.77
C ASN A 8 44.21 9.29 -13.38
N ASP A 9 43.55 10.29 -13.97
CA ASP A 9 43.13 11.51 -13.27
C ASP A 9 42.84 12.62 -14.31
N GLY A 10 41.80 13.42 -14.07
CA GLY A 10 41.25 14.40 -15.00
C GLY A 10 39.79 14.09 -15.33
N GLN A 11 38.91 13.93 -14.35
CA GLN A 11 38.54 14.96 -13.37
C GLN A 11 38.30 16.32 -14.05
N ARG A 12 37.03 16.76 -13.95
CA ARG A 12 36.50 18.08 -14.34
C ARG A 12 36.16 18.22 -15.83
N GLN A 13 34.91 17.88 -16.18
CA GLN A 13 33.95 18.83 -16.78
C GLN A 13 32.66 18.13 -17.26
N TRP A 14 31.94 17.44 -16.36
CA TRP A 14 30.54 17.03 -16.60
C TRP A 14 29.76 17.13 -15.29
N LEU A 15 29.57 18.38 -14.83
CA LEU A 15 28.89 18.75 -13.59
C LEU A 15 27.41 19.14 -13.78
N GLU A 16 26.80 18.91 -14.94
CA GLU A 16 25.51 19.55 -15.28
C GLU A 16 24.49 18.58 -15.93
N CYS A 17 24.21 17.38 -15.36
CA CYS A 17 23.02 16.62 -15.78
C CYS A 17 22.51 15.46 -14.88
N CYS A 18 23.22 14.98 -13.85
CA CYS A 18 22.78 13.74 -13.15
C CYS A 18 22.71 13.83 -11.61
N PHE A 19 22.87 15.02 -11.02
CA PHE A 19 22.97 15.17 -9.56
C PHE A 19 21.66 15.40 -8.79
N CYS A 20 20.48 15.23 -9.40
CA CYS A 20 19.18 15.42 -8.70
C CYS A 20 18.26 14.20 -8.57
N VAL A 21 18.55 13.02 -9.16
CA VAL A 21 17.58 11.89 -9.11
C VAL A 21 18.26 10.56 -8.76
N LEU A 22 19.17 10.57 -7.79
CA LEU A 22 19.78 9.33 -7.25
C LEU A 22 20.17 9.50 -5.79
N ARG A 23 19.18 9.68 -4.88
CA ARG A 23 19.39 9.40 -3.45
C ARG A 23 18.11 9.24 -2.60
N ASN A 24 17.44 8.11 -2.79
CA ASN A 24 16.83 7.32 -1.69
C ASN A 24 16.47 5.95 -2.28
N HIS A 25 17.39 5.01 -2.47
CA HIS A 25 17.86 4.11 -1.42
C HIS A 25 16.80 3.80 -0.34
N VAL A 26 15.87 2.89 -0.66
CA VAL A 26 15.41 1.89 0.32
C VAL A 26 15.67 0.51 -0.28
N ARG A 27 16.93 0.10 -0.16
CA ARG A 27 17.29 -1.31 -0.10
C ARG A 27 17.46 -1.59 1.38
N ILE A 28 16.35 -1.82 2.10
CA ILE A 28 16.39 -2.32 3.47
C ILE A 28 16.06 -3.81 3.41
N ALA A 29 17.10 -4.62 3.56
CA ALA A 29 16.95 -5.91 4.20
C ALA A 29 16.75 -5.60 5.69
N MET A 30 15.53 -5.73 6.19
CA MET A 30 15.20 -5.94 7.60
C MET A 30 13.73 -6.31 7.68
N SER A 31 13.43 -7.36 8.45
CA SER A 31 12.09 -7.78 8.84
C SER A 31 11.49 -6.76 9.81
N GLU A 32 11.40 -5.50 9.41
CA GLU A 32 10.76 -4.47 10.20
C GLU A 32 9.27 -4.50 9.87
N ILE A 33 8.51 -4.89 10.89
CA ILE A 33 7.06 -4.75 10.94
C ILE A 33 6.76 -3.26 10.71
N TYR A 34 5.96 -2.95 9.68
CA TYR A 34 5.55 -1.58 9.42
C TYR A 34 4.47 -1.13 10.42
N ILE A 35 4.69 0.00 11.10
CA ILE A 35 3.79 0.60 12.12
C ILE A 35 3.53 2.09 11.83
N GLY A 36 3.59 2.50 10.56
CA GLY A 36 3.36 3.89 10.16
C GLY A 36 1.88 4.19 9.82
N PRO A 37 1.49 5.49 9.75
CA PRO A 37 0.17 5.91 9.31
C PRO A 37 -0.02 5.71 7.80
N ILE A 38 -1.27 5.68 7.32
CA ILE A 38 -1.56 5.68 5.88
C ILE A 38 -1.04 6.98 5.25
N ALA A 39 -0.32 6.86 4.14
CA ALA A 39 0.08 8.01 3.33
C ALA A 39 -1.13 8.47 2.48
N LEU A 40 -1.86 9.48 2.99
CA LEU A 40 -3.11 9.97 2.39
C LEU A 40 -2.91 10.47 0.95
N GLU A 41 -1.78 11.14 0.67
CA GLU A 41 -1.44 11.63 -0.66
C GLU A 41 -1.17 10.54 -1.69
N ALA A 42 -0.91 9.31 -1.23
CA ALA A 42 -0.67 8.15 -2.08
C ALA A 42 -1.92 7.25 -2.21
N LEU A 43 -3.08 7.69 -1.69
CA LEU A 43 -4.34 6.99 -1.89
C LEU A 43 -4.91 7.24 -3.29
N VAL A 44 -5.35 6.16 -3.93
CA VAL A 44 -6.10 6.23 -5.19
C VAL A 44 -7.57 6.54 -4.87
N SER A 45 -8.16 7.50 -5.58
CA SER A 45 -9.60 7.76 -5.49
C SER A 45 -10.37 6.87 -6.47
N PHE A 46 -11.17 5.94 -5.94
CA PHE A 46 -12.07 5.10 -6.75
C PHE A 46 -13.47 5.70 -6.90
N ASP A 47 -13.87 6.61 -6.00
CA ASP A 47 -15.21 7.21 -5.99
C ASP A 47 -15.50 8.09 -7.22
N THR A 48 -14.45 8.57 -7.90
CA THR A 48 -14.55 9.37 -9.13
C THR A 48 -14.45 8.55 -10.41
N ARG A 49 -14.08 7.26 -10.31
CA ARG A 49 -13.86 6.35 -11.46
C ARG A 49 -15.03 5.43 -11.77
N ALA A 50 -16.15 5.55 -11.05
CA ALA A 50 -17.34 4.70 -11.20
C ALA A 50 -17.96 4.72 -12.61
N GLU A 51 -17.53 5.61 -13.51
CA GLU A 51 -17.99 5.69 -14.90
C GLU A 51 -17.30 4.66 -15.83
N ASP A 52 -16.12 4.15 -15.49
CA ASP A 52 -15.28 3.33 -16.40
C ASP A 52 -15.51 1.80 -16.31
N SER A 53 -16.53 1.34 -15.56
CA SER A 53 -16.92 -0.08 -15.40
C SER A 53 -15.84 -1.05 -14.87
N ALA A 54 -14.62 -0.61 -14.60
CA ALA A 54 -13.60 -1.44 -13.96
C ALA A 54 -13.85 -1.50 -12.44
N CYS A 55 -14.49 -2.58 -12.00
CA CYS A 55 -14.64 -2.84 -10.56
C CYS A 55 -13.26 -3.07 -9.94
N PRO A 56 -12.84 -2.27 -8.94
CA PRO A 56 -11.53 -2.44 -8.32
C PRO A 56 -11.48 -3.74 -7.53
N TYR A 57 -10.28 -4.31 -7.38
CA TYR A 57 -10.09 -5.53 -6.60
C TYR A 57 -10.01 -5.17 -5.12
N THR A 58 -10.96 -5.65 -4.32
CA THR A 58 -11.03 -5.38 -2.90
C THR A 58 -10.24 -6.42 -2.10
N PHE A 59 -9.58 -5.97 -1.03
CA PHE A 59 -8.81 -6.87 -0.16
C PHE A 59 -9.12 -6.68 1.33
N LEU A 60 -9.83 -5.62 1.68
CA LEU A 60 -10.43 -5.42 3.00
C LEU A 60 -11.80 -4.75 2.82
N ALA A 61 -12.80 -5.25 3.53
CA ALA A 61 -14.12 -4.64 3.65
C ALA A 61 -14.33 -4.17 5.09
N PHE A 62 -14.98 -3.04 5.27
CA PHE A 62 -15.29 -2.50 6.59
C PHE A 62 -16.53 -1.59 6.56
N PRO A 63 -17.23 -1.41 7.69
CA PRO A 63 -18.39 -0.53 7.77
C PRO A 63 -18.06 0.92 7.40
N THR A 64 -18.91 1.58 6.63
CA THR A 64 -18.73 2.99 6.22
C THR A 64 -18.70 3.93 7.44
N GLN A 65 -19.33 3.56 8.56
CA GLN A 65 -19.31 4.31 9.82
C GLN A 65 -17.90 4.44 10.41
N LEU A 66 -16.99 3.54 10.04
CA LEU A 66 -15.60 3.59 10.47
C LEU A 66 -14.74 4.48 9.58
N VAL A 67 -15.27 4.99 8.45
CA VAL A 67 -14.55 5.92 7.57
C VAL A 67 -14.46 7.29 8.24
N GLY A 68 -13.24 7.76 8.50
CA GLY A 68 -12.97 9.08 9.05
C GLY A 68 -12.98 10.20 8.00
N GLU A 69 -12.65 11.41 8.45
CA GLU A 69 -12.71 12.65 7.66
C GLU A 69 -11.86 12.61 6.37
N HIS A 70 -10.83 11.78 6.33
CA HIS A 70 -9.92 11.64 5.18
C HIS A 70 -10.20 10.40 4.32
N GLY A 71 -11.35 9.75 4.49
CA GLY A 71 -11.70 8.57 3.71
C GLY A 71 -10.96 7.30 4.13
N ILE A 72 -10.22 7.32 5.24
CA ILE A 72 -9.52 6.15 5.80
C ILE A 72 -10.29 5.55 6.98
N PRO A 73 -10.14 4.25 7.28
CA PRO A 73 -10.74 3.69 8.48
C PRO A 73 -10.12 4.27 9.75
N THR A 74 -10.96 4.62 10.72
CA THR A 74 -10.60 5.06 12.08
C THR A 74 -10.22 3.91 12.99
N ASN A 75 -10.46 2.67 12.57
CA ASN A 75 -10.04 1.49 13.31
C ASN A 75 -8.52 1.28 13.13
N PRO A 76 -7.76 1.16 14.23
CA PRO A 76 -6.30 1.12 14.17
C PRO A 76 -5.75 -0.13 13.46
N ASP A 77 -6.42 -1.29 13.58
CA ASP A 77 -5.99 -2.51 12.89
C ASP A 77 -6.19 -2.39 11.37
N ALA A 78 -7.32 -1.81 10.95
CA ALA A 78 -7.61 -1.55 9.55
C ALA A 78 -6.66 -0.53 8.95
N GLU A 79 -6.38 0.56 9.68
CA GLU A 79 -5.42 1.58 9.28
C GLU A 79 -4.02 0.97 9.11
N ALA A 80 -3.54 0.24 10.12
CA ALA A 80 -2.22 -0.38 10.10
C ALA A 80 -2.07 -1.40 8.96
N TYR A 81 -3.11 -2.18 8.68
CA TYR A 81 -3.09 -3.15 7.59
C TYR A 81 -2.99 -2.49 6.21
N ILE A 82 -3.80 -1.45 5.98
CA ILE A 82 -3.79 -0.69 4.72
C ILE A 82 -2.45 0.01 4.54
N ALA A 83 -1.94 0.66 5.60
CA ALA A 83 -0.67 1.36 5.56
C ALA A 83 0.50 0.40 5.30
N ALA A 84 0.48 -0.80 5.87
CA ALA A 84 1.47 -1.84 5.61
C ALA A 84 1.43 -2.31 4.14
N VAL A 85 0.26 -2.53 3.57
CA VAL A 85 0.12 -2.87 2.13
C VAL A 85 0.64 -1.73 1.26
N GLN A 86 0.34 -0.48 1.60
CA GLN A 86 0.84 0.70 0.89
C GLN A 86 2.37 0.81 0.99
N SER A 87 2.96 0.51 2.14
CA SER A 87 4.41 0.53 2.38
C SER A 87 5.19 -0.47 1.51
N GLU A 88 4.51 -1.53 1.03
CA GLU A 88 5.06 -2.51 0.09
C GLU A 88 5.02 -2.00 -1.37
N GLY A 89 4.64 -0.73 -1.58
CA GLY A 89 4.59 -0.07 -2.88
C GLY A 89 3.31 -0.31 -3.67
N VAL A 90 2.25 -0.82 -3.02
CA VAL A 90 0.96 -1.07 -3.66
C VAL A 90 0.10 0.19 -3.58
N PRO A 91 -0.38 0.74 -4.71
CA PRO A 91 -1.28 1.88 -4.68
C PRO A 91 -2.67 1.41 -4.24
N VAL A 92 -2.98 1.70 -2.98
CA VAL A 92 -4.27 1.39 -2.38
C VAL A 92 -5.19 2.60 -2.51
N GLY A 93 -6.47 2.35 -2.73
CA GLY A 93 -7.51 3.36 -2.60
C GLY A 93 -8.62 2.90 -1.68
N ILE A 94 -9.39 3.84 -1.16
CA ILE A 94 -10.60 3.55 -0.40
C ILE A 94 -11.81 3.85 -1.28
N TRP A 95 -12.70 2.87 -1.39
CA TRP A 95 -13.93 2.96 -2.14
C TRP A 95 -15.10 3.05 -1.17
N THR A 96 -15.69 4.25 -1.05
CA THR A 96 -16.75 4.54 -0.08
C THR A 96 -18.14 4.50 -0.72
N ARG A 97 -18.23 4.82 -2.01
CA ARG A 97 -19.46 4.73 -2.83
C ARG A 97 -19.59 3.37 -3.48
N SER A 98 -19.55 2.33 -2.65
CA SER A 98 -19.64 0.95 -3.11
C SER A 98 -21.10 0.54 -3.39
N PRO A 99 -21.34 -0.52 -4.19
CA PRO A 99 -22.69 -1.00 -4.48
C PRO A 99 -23.38 -1.62 -3.25
N VAL A 100 -22.62 -1.92 -2.18
CA VAL A 100 -23.16 -2.47 -0.94
C VAL A 100 -23.31 -1.35 0.06
N GLU A 101 -24.56 -0.99 0.35
CA GLU A 101 -24.88 0.07 1.30
C GLU A 101 -24.24 -0.17 2.67
N GLY A 102 -23.67 0.88 3.26
CA GLY A 102 -23.01 0.83 4.57
C GLY A 102 -21.66 0.10 4.58
N THR A 103 -21.10 -0.25 3.41
CA THR A 103 -19.78 -0.87 3.30
C THR A 103 -18.81 0.01 2.52
N ALA A 104 -17.61 0.19 3.08
CA ALA A 104 -16.44 0.73 2.41
C ALA A 104 -15.41 -0.38 2.17
N TYR A 105 -14.57 -0.19 1.15
CA TYR A 105 -13.56 -1.16 0.77
C TYR A 105 -12.18 -0.52 0.61
N ALA A 106 -11.14 -1.20 1.09
CA ALA A 106 -9.78 -0.97 0.62
C ALA A 106 -9.56 -1.80 -0.64
N ALA A 107 -9.12 -1.16 -1.71
CA ALA A 107 -9.05 -1.75 -3.02
C ALA A 107 -7.81 -1.32 -3.80
N VAL A 108 -7.54 -2.04 -4.88
CA VAL A 108 -6.47 -1.75 -5.85
C VAL A 108 -7.03 -1.86 -7.27
N ASP A 109 -6.41 -1.17 -8.22
CA ASP A 109 -6.71 -1.38 -9.64
C ASP A 109 -6.40 -2.82 -10.07
N GLN A 110 -7.11 -3.33 -11.08
CA GLN A 110 -7.00 -4.72 -11.53
C GLN A 110 -5.57 -5.09 -11.96
N GLU A 111 -4.82 -4.14 -12.52
CA GLU A 111 -3.41 -4.29 -12.90
C GLU A 111 -2.49 -4.54 -11.69
N GLN A 112 -2.91 -4.13 -10.49
CA GLN A 112 -2.12 -4.22 -9.26
C GLN A 112 -2.41 -5.46 -8.42
N ILE A 113 -3.34 -6.34 -8.84
CA ILE A 113 -3.71 -7.56 -8.11
C ILE A 113 -2.48 -8.43 -7.81
N SER A 114 -1.61 -8.61 -8.80
CA SER A 114 -0.39 -9.42 -8.62
C SER A 114 0.56 -8.80 -7.60
N SER A 115 0.73 -7.48 -7.65
CA SER A 115 1.56 -6.72 -6.70
C SER A 115 0.99 -6.81 -5.27
N LEU A 116 -0.33 -6.68 -5.14
CA LEU A 116 -1.05 -6.84 -3.87
C LEU A 116 -0.84 -8.25 -3.28
N HIS A 117 -1.05 -9.31 -4.06
CA HIS A 117 -0.86 -10.68 -3.57
C HIS A 117 0.58 -10.94 -3.13
N GLN A 118 1.56 -10.40 -3.86
CA GLN A 118 2.95 -10.50 -3.46
C GLN A 118 3.25 -9.71 -2.17
N ALA A 119 2.69 -8.50 -2.03
CA ALA A 119 2.82 -7.70 -0.81
C ALA A 119 2.24 -8.44 0.41
N ILE A 120 1.00 -8.94 0.32
CA ILE A 120 0.35 -9.72 1.39
C ILE A 120 1.19 -10.94 1.74
N LYS A 121 1.71 -11.67 0.73
CA LYS A 121 2.59 -12.83 0.96
C LYS A 121 3.88 -12.45 1.68
N ARG A 122 4.50 -11.30 1.34
CA ARG A 122 5.71 -10.82 2.04
C ARG A 122 5.40 -10.40 3.48
N LEU A 123 4.32 -9.66 3.70
CA LEU A 123 3.88 -9.26 5.04
C LEU A 123 3.57 -10.48 5.93
N THR A 124 2.90 -11.48 5.37
CA THR A 124 2.62 -12.75 6.03
C THR A 124 3.91 -13.53 6.31
N GLY A 125 4.81 -13.60 5.33
CA GLY A 125 6.09 -14.29 5.45
C GLY A 125 7.05 -13.67 6.48
N ARG A 126 6.89 -12.38 6.80
CA ARG A 126 7.60 -11.68 7.88
C ARG A 126 6.93 -11.87 9.25
N GLY A 127 5.78 -12.53 9.31
CA GLY A 127 5.00 -12.70 10.54
C GLY A 127 4.26 -11.44 11.00
N GLN A 128 4.14 -10.42 10.15
CA GLN A 128 3.46 -9.17 10.50
C GLN A 128 1.94 -9.35 10.57
N PHE A 129 1.37 -10.16 9.69
CA PHE A 129 -0.04 -10.53 9.69
C PHE A 129 -0.19 -12.03 9.42
N THR A 130 -1.29 -12.62 9.87
CA THR A 130 -1.66 -14.01 9.50
C THR A 130 -2.26 -14.02 8.09
N SER A 131 -2.29 -15.18 7.44
CA SER A 131 -2.96 -15.34 6.14
C SER A 131 -4.46 -15.08 6.19
N GLU A 132 -5.07 -15.22 7.37
CA GLU A 132 -6.50 -15.03 7.62
C GLU A 132 -6.82 -13.63 8.18
N PHE A 133 -5.80 -12.81 8.44
CA PHE A 133 -5.93 -11.55 9.17
C PHE A 133 -6.98 -10.62 8.56
N ALA A 134 -7.01 -10.46 7.25
CA ALA A 134 -7.99 -9.58 6.58
C ALA A 134 -9.43 -10.09 6.74
N ALA A 135 -9.64 -11.41 6.71
CA ALA A 135 -10.95 -12.03 6.90
C ALA A 135 -11.41 -11.88 8.35
N GLU A 136 -10.54 -12.22 9.31
CA GLU A 136 -10.80 -12.06 10.74
C GLU A 136 -11.08 -10.60 11.10
N LEU A 137 -10.29 -9.67 10.55
CA LEU A 137 -10.47 -8.24 10.77
C LEU A 137 -11.83 -7.78 10.22
N CYS A 138 -12.17 -8.15 8.99
CA CYS A 138 -13.48 -7.83 8.41
C CYS A 138 -14.63 -8.30 9.33
N ASP A 139 -14.60 -9.56 9.76
CA ASP A 139 -15.63 -10.11 10.65
C ASP A 139 -15.72 -9.32 11.97
N ARG A 140 -14.59 -9.00 12.62
CA ARG A 140 -14.57 -8.19 13.85
C ARG A 140 -15.18 -6.81 13.64
N LEU A 141 -14.86 -6.14 12.53
CA LEU A 141 -15.35 -4.79 12.25
C LEU A 141 -16.86 -4.78 12.07
N PHE A 142 -17.42 -5.75 11.33
CA PHE A 142 -18.88 -5.85 11.13
C PHE A 142 -19.64 -6.36 12.37
N GLN A 143 -19.04 -7.21 13.20
CA GLN A 143 -19.63 -7.65 14.47
C GLN A 143 -19.72 -6.51 15.49
N SER A 144 -18.70 -5.63 15.51
CA SER A 144 -18.65 -4.48 16.43
C SER A 144 -19.77 -3.48 16.13
N GLU A 145 -20.16 -3.32 14.87
CA GLU A 145 -21.27 -2.45 14.48
C GLU A 145 -22.65 -3.07 14.79
N ARG A 146 -22.80 -4.40 14.79
CA ARG A 146 -24.05 -5.06 15.20
C ARG A 146 -24.35 -4.96 16.69
N SER A 147 -23.35 -4.62 17.49
CA SER A 147 -23.45 -4.56 18.95
C SER A 147 -23.76 -3.15 19.48
N LYS A 148 -23.90 -2.16 18.59
CA LYS A 148 -24.34 -0.79 18.90
C LYS A 148 -25.83 -0.64 18.61
#